data_AF-Q9F7Z3-F1
#
_entry.id   AF-Q9F7Z3-F1
#
_cell.length_a   1.000
_cell.length_b   1.000
_cell.length_c   1.000
_cell.angle_alpha   90.00
_cell.angle_beta   90.00
_cell.angle_gamma   90.00
#
_symmetry.space_group_name_H-M   'P 1'
#
loop_
_entity.id
_entity.type
_entity.pdbx_description
1 polymer ?
#
loop_
_entity_poly.entity_id
_entity_poly.type
_entity_poly.pdbx_seq_one_letter_code
_entity_poly.pdbx_strand_id
1 'polypeptide(L)'
;SFDYIIVDLPPLAPVVDARAINSKLDAVVFVIEWGKTSRKVVQSTLLSEPELYAKCVGTILTKVDPSQMKLYRTFGSSEYYYKRYSRYYTES
;
A
#
# COMPACT_ATOMS: atom_id res chain seq x y z
N SER A 1 4.50 -28.02 5.37
CA SER A 1 5.09 -26.79 5.90
C SER A 1 4.85 -25.70 4.89
N PHE A 2 4.57 -24.46 5.31
CA PHE A 2 4.45 -23.31 4.43
C PHE A 2 5.59 -22.35 4.76
N ASP A 3 6.24 -21.80 3.73
CA ASP A 3 7.30 -20.80 3.92
C ASP A 3 6.73 -19.40 4.18
N TYR A 4 5.52 -19.13 3.68
CA TYR A 4 4.82 -17.87 3.86
C TYR A 4 3.31 -18.11 4.01
N ILE A 5 2.67 -17.34 4.90
CA ILE A 5 1.22 -17.34 5.09
C ILE A 5 0.75 -15.90 4.89
N ILE A 6 -0.19 -15.71 3.97
CA ILE A 6 -0.83 -14.41 3.71
C ILE A 6 -2.22 -14.43 4.35
N VAL A 7 -2.48 -13.44 5.19
CA VAL A 7 -3.79 -13.25 5.83
C VAL A 7 -4.44 -12.02 5.21
N ASP A 8 -5.57 -12.22 4.53
CA ASP A 8 -6.39 -11.12 4.00
C ASP A 8 -7.42 -10.68 5.06
N LEU A 9 -7.44 -9.39 5.37
CA LEU A 9 -8.30 -8.81 6.41
C LEU A 9 -9.38 -7.93 5.77
N PRO A 10 -10.62 -7.97 6.25
CA PRO A 10 -11.72 -7.25 5.63
C PRO A 10 -11.52 -5.72 5.67
N PRO A 11 -11.98 -4.98 4.65
CA PRO A 11 -11.69 -3.55 4.45
C PRO A 11 -12.25 -2.60 5.53
N LEU A 12 -13.17 -3.08 6.38
CA LEU A 12 -13.81 -2.29 7.43
C LEU A 12 -13.10 -2.38 8.80
N ALA A 13 -12.26 -3.41 9.00
CA ALA A 13 -11.66 -3.73 10.29
C ALA A 13 -10.12 -3.85 10.29
N PRO A 14 -9.35 -3.18 9.41
CA PRO A 14 -7.90 -3.37 9.34
C PRO A 14 -7.19 -2.95 10.63
N VAL A 15 -7.79 -2.12 11.47
CA VAL A 15 -7.23 -1.77 12.77
C VAL A 15 -7.58 -2.81 13.82
N VAL A 16 -8.85 -3.23 13.90
CA VAL A 16 -9.34 -4.06 15.00
C VAL A 16 -8.89 -5.51 14.82
N ASP A 17 -9.04 -6.08 13.63
CA ASP A 17 -8.69 -7.47 13.37
C ASP A 17 -7.17 -7.63 13.30
N ALA A 18 -6.45 -6.69 12.66
CA ALA A 18 -4.99 -6.72 12.65
C ALA A 18 -4.40 -6.53 14.05
N ARG A 19 -5.00 -5.68 14.91
CA ARG A 19 -4.63 -5.60 16.33
C ARG A 19 -4.79 -6.94 17.04
N ALA A 20 -5.94 -7.60 16.84
CA ALA A 20 -6.25 -8.84 17.53
C ALA A 20 -5.23 -9.95 17.23
N ILE A 21 -4.70 -9.99 16.02
CA ILE A 21 -3.68 -10.97 15.61
C ILE A 21 -2.25 -10.40 15.55
N ASN A 22 -2.03 -9.14 15.94
CA ASN A 22 -0.76 -8.43 15.77
C ASN A 22 0.42 -9.19 16.39
N SER A 23 0.21 -9.83 17.55
CA SER A 23 1.24 -10.62 18.24
C SER A 23 1.74 -11.84 17.45
N LYS A 24 0.96 -12.31 16.46
CA LYS A 24 1.27 -13.46 15.59
C LYS A 24 1.77 -13.05 14.21
N LEU A 25 1.75 -11.76 13.88
CA LEU A 25 2.23 -11.25 12.60
C LEU A 25 3.68 -10.83 12.72
N ASP A 26 4.51 -11.26 11.77
CA ASP A 26 5.90 -10.82 11.63
C ASP A 26 5.99 -9.51 10.84
N ALA A 27 5.11 -9.32 9.86
CA ALA A 27 5.07 -8.17 8.98
C ALA A 27 3.63 -7.84 8.55
N VAL A 28 3.38 -6.56 8.29
CA VAL A 28 2.09 -6.04 7.81
C VAL A 28 2.31 -5.23 6.53
N VAL A 29 1.41 -5.42 5.56
CA VAL A 29 1.34 -4.58 4.35
C VAL A 29 -0.04 -3.94 4.31
N PHE A 30 -0.08 -2.61 4.15
CA PHE A 30 -1.34 -1.87 4.08
C PHE A 30 -1.81 -1.76 2.62
N VAL A 31 -3.02 -2.23 2.33
CA VAL A 31 -3.64 -2.12 1.02
C VAL A 31 -4.61 -0.94 1.03
N ILE A 32 -4.36 0.06 0.18
CA ILE A 32 -5.07 1.35 0.20
C ILE A 32 -5.66 1.61 -1.18
N GLU A 33 -6.97 1.83 -1.25
CA GLU A 33 -7.64 2.22 -2.50
C GLU A 33 -7.30 3.68 -2.87
N TRP A 34 -6.66 3.84 -4.02
CA TRP A 34 -6.25 5.13 -4.55
C TRP A 34 -7.47 5.98 -4.95
N GLY A 35 -7.41 7.29 -4.70
CA GLY A 35 -8.49 8.23 -5.00
C GLY A 35 -9.71 8.16 -4.07
N LYS A 36 -9.88 7.07 -3.32
CA LYS A 36 -10.98 6.87 -2.37
C LYS A 36 -10.56 7.13 -0.92
N THR A 37 -9.40 6.63 -0.51
CA THR A 37 -8.91 6.80 0.85
C THR A 37 -7.99 8.03 0.95
N SER A 38 -8.35 8.99 1.82
CA SER A 38 -7.53 10.20 1.98
C SER A 38 -6.20 9.88 2.69
N ARG A 39 -5.13 10.57 2.29
CA ARG A 39 -3.80 10.44 2.94
C ARG A 39 -3.85 10.74 4.44
N LYS A 40 -4.66 11.71 4.86
CA LYS A 40 -4.83 12.06 6.27
C LYS A 40 -5.40 10.90 7.07
N VAL A 41 -6.40 10.19 6.53
CA VAL A 41 -7.00 9.02 7.19
C VAL A 41 -5.96 7.91 7.35
N VAL A 42 -5.22 7.59 6.29
CA VAL A 42 -4.12 6.60 6.36
C VAL A 42 -3.10 7.00 7.43
N GLN A 43 -2.67 8.26 7.42
CA GLN A 43 -1.67 8.77 8.37
C GLN A 43 -2.19 8.73 9.81
N SER A 44 -3.42 9.17 10.06
CA SER A 44 -4.01 9.12 11.40
C SER A 44 -4.14 7.68 11.90
N THR A 45 -4.50 6.74 11.03
CA THR A 45 -4.61 5.31 11.37
C THR A 45 -3.26 4.71 11.70
N LEU A 46 -2.22 4.99 10.92
CA LEU A 46 -0.87 4.49 11.21
C LEU A 46 -0.32 5.07 12.52
N LEU A 47 -0.55 6.37 12.76
CA LEU A 47 -0.09 7.03 13.99
C LEU A 47 -0.88 6.60 15.24
N SER A 48 -2.15 6.22 15.10
CA SER A 48 -2.93 5.64 16.20
C SER A 48 -2.54 4.20 16.51
N GLU A 49 -1.72 3.57 15.67
CA GLU A 49 -1.34 2.17 15.74
C GLU A 49 0.19 1.95 15.73
N PRO A 50 0.93 2.37 16.77
CA PRO A 50 2.38 2.33 16.78
C PRO A 50 2.95 0.91 16.59
N GLU A 51 2.29 -0.10 17.15
CA GLU A 51 2.75 -1.48 17.06
C GLU A 51 2.56 -2.07 15.65
N LEU A 52 1.43 -1.79 14.99
CA LEU A 52 1.21 -2.20 13.60
C LEU A 52 2.12 -1.41 12.66
N TYR A 53 2.33 -0.12 12.94
CA TYR A 53 3.27 0.70 12.19
C TYR A 53 4.70 0.17 12.28
N ALA A 54 5.14 -0.27 13.46
CA ALA A 54 6.47 -0.85 13.64
C ALA A 54 6.69 -2.14 12.83
N LYS A 55 5.63 -2.88 12.52
CA LYS A 55 5.65 -4.09 11.67
C LYS A 55 5.28 -3.83 10.22
N CYS A 56 4.93 -2.58 9.87
CA CYS A 56 4.55 -2.21 8.52
C CYS A 56 5.78 -2.23 7.62
N VAL A 57 5.85 -3.19 6.70
CA VAL A 57 6.95 -3.29 5.73
C VAL A 57 6.67 -2.49 4.45
N GLY A 58 5.44 -2.00 4.27
CA GLY A 58 5.09 -1.14 3.15
C GLY A 58 3.58 -0.95 2.94
N THR A 59 3.27 -0.17 1.91
CA THR A 59 1.90 0.09 1.46
C THR A 59 1.74 -0.27 -0.02
N ILE A 60 0.59 -0.80 -0.37
CA ILE A 60 0.16 -1.09 -1.74
C ILE A 60 -1.01 -0.17 -2.06
N LEU A 61 -0.88 0.62 -3.13
CA LEU A 61 -2.00 1.39 -3.67
C LEU A 61 -2.73 0.56 -4.73
N THR A 62 -4.04 0.35 -4.53
CA THR A 62 -4.90 -0.39 -5.46
C THR A 62 -5.82 0.55 -6.24
N LYS A 63 -6.32 0.06 -7.39
CA LYS A 63 -7.20 0.83 -8.30
C LYS A 63 -6.64 2.20 -8.69
N VAL A 64 -5.32 2.27 -8.83
CA VAL A 64 -4.65 3.49 -9.28
C VAL A 64 -5.08 3.77 -10.72
N ASP A 65 -5.54 4.99 -10.98
CA ASP A 65 -5.74 5.48 -12.34
C ASP A 65 -4.41 6.05 -12.87
N PRO A 66 -3.76 5.41 -13.86
CA PRO A 66 -2.48 5.86 -14.40
C PRO A 66 -2.56 7.22 -15.10
N SER A 67 -3.74 7.61 -15.58
CA SER A 67 -3.96 8.90 -16.23
C SER A 67 -3.86 10.05 -15.23
N GLN A 68 -4.43 9.86 -14.04
CA GLN A 68 -4.44 10.78 -12.92
C GLN A 68 -3.15 10.70 -12.08
N MET A 69 -2.45 9.57 -12.12
CA MET A 69 -1.16 9.39 -11.44
C MET A 69 -0.11 10.42 -11.89
N LYS A 70 -0.27 11.00 -13.09
CA LYS A 70 0.54 12.10 -13.60
C LYS A 70 0.49 13.35 -12.71
N LEU A 71 -0.62 13.60 -12.03
CA LEU A 71 -0.81 14.73 -11.11
C LEU A 71 0.00 14.57 -9.82
N TYR A 72 0.41 13.34 -9.50
CA TYR A 72 1.20 13.01 -8.32
C TYR A 72 2.69 12.81 -8.65
N ARG A 73 3.12 13.09 -9.89
CA ARG A 73 4.53 13.01 -10.29
C ARG A 73 5.31 14.19 -9.74
N THR A 74 6.27 13.91 -8.88
CA THR A 74 7.41 14.82 -8.63
C THR A 74 8.46 14.56 -9.71
N PHE A 75 9.12 15.62 -10.21
CA PHE A 75 10.27 15.46 -11.11
C PHE A 75 11.29 14.50 -10.48
N GLY A 76 11.59 13.38 -11.16
CA GLY A 76 12.53 12.36 -10.68
C GLY A 76 11.94 11.13 -9.98
N SER A 77 10.62 10.98 -9.86
CA SER A 77 10.01 9.80 -9.21
C SER A 77 10.20 8.50 -10.03
N SER A 78 10.15 7.32 -9.37
CA SER A 78 10.23 6.00 -10.02
C SER A 78 9.17 5.81 -11.12
N GLU A 79 7.98 6.41 -10.99
CA GLU A 79 6.97 6.38 -12.05
C GLU A 79 7.42 7.10 -13.33
N TYR A 80 8.30 8.10 -13.23
CA TYR A 80 8.89 8.77 -14.39
C TYR A 80 9.76 7.80 -15.21
N TYR A 81 10.51 6.92 -14.54
CA TYR A 81 11.32 5.88 -15.16
C TYR A 81 10.47 4.73 -15.73
N TYR A 82 9.39 4.34 -15.05
CA TYR A 82 8.49 3.28 -15.52
C TYR A 82 7.84 3.59 -16.88
N LYS A 83 7.45 4.85 -17.12
CA LYS A 83 6.90 5.29 -18.42
C LYS A 83 7.92 5.19 -19.56
N ARG A 84 9.22 5.34 -19.26
CA ARG A 84 10.28 5.20 -20.26
C ARG A 84 10.50 3.73 -20.61
N TYR A 85 10.41 2.84 -19.61
CA TYR A 85 10.47 1.39 -19.81
C TYR A 85 9.25 0.83 -20.54
N SER A 86 8.02 1.26 -20.21
CA SER A 86 6.81 0.75 -20.88
C SER A 86 6.79 1.08 -22.37
N ARG A 87 7.36 2.23 -22.76
CA ARG A 87 7.46 2.65 -24.16
C ARG A 87 8.29 1.69 -25.01
N TYR A 88 9.33 1.07 -24.44
CA TYR A 88 10.14 0.06 -25.13
C TYR A 88 9.38 -1.23 -25.44
N TYR A 89 8.36 -1.58 -24.66
CA TYR A 89 7.54 -2.77 -24.89
C TYR A 89 6.32 -2.54 -25.80
N THR A 90 6.01 -1.27 -26.11
CA THR A 90 4.85 -0.93 -26.96
C THR A 90 5.26 -0.65 -28.42
N GLU A 91 6.55 -0.55 -28.71
CA GLU A 91 7.11 -0.35 -30.06
C GLU A 91 7.72 -1.64 -30.66
N SER A 92 7.45 -2.81 -30.08
CA SER A 92 7.80 -4.14 -30.63
C SER A 92 6.57 -4.85 -31.18
#